data_AF-W1Q7F3-F1
#
_entry.id   AF-W1Q7F3-F1
#
_cell.length_a   1.000
_cell.length_b   1.000
_cell.length_c   1.000
_cell.angle_alpha   90.00
_cell.angle_beta   90.00
_cell.angle_gamma   90.00
#
_symmetry.space_group_name_H-M   'P 1'
#
loop_
_entity.id
_entity.type
_entity.pdbx_description
1 polymer ?
#
loop_
_entity_poly.entity_id
_entity_poly.type
_entity_poly.pdbx_seq_one_letter_code
_entity_poly.pdbx_strand_id
1 'polypeptide(L)'
;MSLIIGVSGASSSGKTTVAKTLRGLFPNSILLHEDDFYYPDEQIPFNEELQEYDWDCPEAVNFEKLKDALRNFKRDPNFQFTESSKESVDVSIRLDPQIEQKIKETVGHLSLPRIVFIDGFLLYHDREILDLLDVCLFYKTDYDTLKNRRQSRQYTIDNGIWTDPPGYFEKIVWPQYYKNHTHLFENAYHNEQQLKENTAKIVEPRIVAFDNDNSTDFNQLILQTARMICRGLSL
;
A
#
# COMPACT_ATOMS: atom_id res chain seq x y z
N MET A 1 8.37 18.15 -13.29
CA MET A 1 8.69 16.71 -13.19
C MET A 1 8.07 16.19 -11.90
N SER A 2 7.41 15.04 -11.98
CA SER A 2 6.68 14.41 -10.87
C SER A 2 7.15 12.97 -10.72
N LEU A 3 7.10 12.45 -9.51
CA LEU A 3 7.43 11.05 -9.19
C LEU A 3 6.24 10.41 -8.46
N ILE A 4 5.77 9.28 -8.98
CA ILE A 4 4.69 8.48 -8.40
C ILE A 4 5.28 7.19 -7.83
N ILE A 5 5.18 7.03 -6.52
CA ILE A 5 5.68 5.87 -5.78
C ILE A 5 4.49 5.06 -5.30
N GLY A 6 4.34 3.83 -5.80
CA GLY A 6 3.39 2.87 -5.28
C GLY A 6 3.92 2.18 -4.04
N VAL A 7 3.10 2.14 -3.00
CA VAL A 7 3.34 1.44 -1.74
C VAL A 7 2.26 0.38 -1.61
N SER A 8 2.57 -0.85 -2.04
CA SER A 8 1.58 -1.94 -2.06
C SER A 8 1.98 -3.13 -1.20
N GLY A 9 1.11 -4.13 -1.13
CA GLY A 9 1.20 -5.30 -0.26
C GLY A 9 -0.17 -5.66 0.31
N ALA A 10 -0.28 -6.85 0.91
CA ALA A 10 -1.53 -7.32 1.49
C ALA A 10 -2.14 -6.32 2.50
N SER A 11 -3.46 -6.35 2.69
CA SER A 11 -4.08 -5.65 3.82
C SER A 11 -3.40 -6.06 5.13
N SER A 12 -3.14 -5.10 6.01
CA SER A 12 -2.43 -5.30 7.29
C SER A 12 -0.94 -5.68 7.20
N SER A 13 -0.31 -5.52 6.02
CA SER A 13 1.15 -5.68 5.86
C SER A 13 1.98 -4.53 6.45
N GLY A 14 1.34 -3.46 6.97
CA GLY A 14 2.02 -2.28 7.53
C GLY A 14 2.46 -1.23 6.51
N LYS A 15 2.08 -1.39 5.23
CA LYS A 15 2.37 -0.45 4.13
C LYS A 15 1.95 1.00 4.42
N THR A 16 0.78 1.22 5.03
CA THR A 16 0.28 2.56 5.38
C THR A 16 1.19 3.29 6.36
N THR A 17 1.68 2.58 7.38
CA THR A 17 2.64 3.13 8.34
C THR A 17 3.95 3.50 7.65
N VAL A 18 4.43 2.65 6.74
CA VAL A 18 5.63 2.94 5.96
C VAL A 18 5.43 4.16 5.06
N ALA A 19 4.30 4.24 4.34
CA ALA A 19 3.97 5.37 3.47
C ALA A 19 3.88 6.70 4.25
N LYS A 20 3.20 6.72 5.40
CA LYS A 20 3.12 7.88 6.31
C LYS A 20 4.51 8.31 6.79
N THR A 21 5.35 7.37 7.23
CA THR A 21 6.73 7.66 7.68
C THR A 21 7.60 8.19 6.53
N LEU A 22 7.55 7.59 5.34
CA LEU A 22 8.30 8.06 4.17
C LEU A 22 7.85 9.47 3.74
N ARG A 23 6.54 9.72 3.70
CA ARG A 23 6.00 11.06 3.41
C ARG A 23 6.57 12.12 4.35
N GLY A 24 6.78 11.80 5.63
CA GLY A 24 7.42 12.70 6.60
C GLY A 24 8.93 12.96 6.37
N LEU A 25 9.60 12.07 5.62
CA LEU A 25 11.03 12.15 5.32
C LEU A 25 11.34 12.83 3.98
N PHE A 26 10.40 12.78 3.02
CA PHE A 26 10.55 13.35 1.68
C PHE A 26 9.77 14.67 1.57
N PRO A 27 10.43 15.84 1.52
CA PRO A 27 9.73 17.12 1.36
C PRO A 27 9.03 17.22 0.00
N ASN A 28 8.03 18.10 -0.10
CA ASN A 28 7.20 18.28 -1.31
C ASN A 28 6.49 16.99 -1.76
N SER A 29 6.14 16.12 -0.81
CA SER A 29 5.38 14.90 -1.05
C SER A 29 3.96 14.96 -0.50
N ILE A 30 3.05 14.31 -1.22
CA ILE A 30 1.69 14.03 -0.77
C ILE A 30 1.48 12.52 -0.63
N LEU A 31 0.49 12.12 0.17
CA LEU A 31 0.08 10.74 0.35
C LEU A 31 -1.38 10.62 -0.10
N LEU A 32 -1.65 9.65 -0.96
CA LEU A 32 -2.98 9.21 -1.34
C LEU A 32 -3.19 7.79 -0.82
N HIS A 33 -4.44 7.46 -0.46
CA HIS A 33 -4.82 6.11 -0.07
C HIS A 33 -5.79 5.54 -1.10
N GLU A 34 -5.59 4.29 -1.52
CA GLU A 34 -6.52 3.55 -2.38
C GLU A 34 -7.93 3.49 -1.77
N ASP A 35 -8.02 3.43 -0.43
CA ASP A 35 -9.27 3.43 0.32
C ASP A 35 -10.11 4.71 0.06
N ASP A 36 -9.48 5.83 -0.31
CA ASP A 36 -10.19 7.07 -0.67
C ASP A 36 -10.99 6.93 -1.98
N PHE A 37 -10.71 5.87 -2.76
CA PHE A 37 -11.34 5.59 -4.04
C PHE A 37 -12.37 4.45 -3.97
N TYR A 38 -12.73 3.95 -2.79
CA TYR A 38 -13.88 3.03 -2.66
C TYR A 38 -15.17 3.66 -3.21
N TYR A 39 -15.99 2.83 -3.87
CA TYR A 39 -17.37 3.19 -4.16
C TYR A 39 -18.17 3.42 -2.87
N PRO A 40 -19.34 4.09 -2.95
CA PRO A 40 -20.28 4.19 -1.83
C PRO A 40 -20.75 2.81 -1.36
N ASP A 41 -21.13 2.69 -0.09
CA ASP A 41 -21.57 1.46 0.58
C ASP A 41 -22.62 0.68 -0.23
N GLU A 42 -23.56 1.37 -0.89
CA GLU A 42 -24.63 0.73 -1.68
C GLU A 42 -24.15 0.05 -2.96
N GLN A 43 -22.91 0.33 -3.38
CA GLN A 43 -22.27 -0.24 -4.56
C GLN A 43 -21.20 -1.28 -4.22
N ILE A 44 -20.93 -1.51 -2.94
CA ILE A 44 -19.97 -2.53 -2.52
C ILE A 44 -20.55 -3.92 -2.82
N PRO A 45 -19.81 -4.81 -3.49
CA PRO A 45 -20.29 -6.15 -3.80
C PRO A 45 -20.68 -6.92 -2.53
N PHE A 46 -21.87 -7.51 -2.55
CA PHE A 46 -22.32 -8.40 -1.48
C PHE A 46 -21.98 -9.86 -1.81
N ASN A 47 -21.29 -10.53 -0.90
CA ASN A 47 -20.98 -11.94 -1.01
C ASN A 47 -22.12 -12.78 -0.40
N GLU A 48 -22.96 -13.34 -1.26
CA GLU A 48 -24.13 -14.14 -0.86
C GLU A 48 -23.77 -15.40 -0.06
N GLU A 49 -22.63 -16.04 -0.33
CA GLU A 49 -22.22 -17.25 0.39
C GLU A 49 -21.83 -16.93 1.84
N LEU A 50 -21.16 -15.80 2.02
CA LEU A 50 -20.63 -15.37 3.31
C LEU A 50 -21.58 -14.45 4.07
N GLN A 51 -22.62 -13.96 3.40
CA GLN A 51 -23.57 -12.97 3.90
C GLN A 51 -22.89 -11.69 4.39
N GLU A 52 -21.86 -11.24 3.65
CA GLU A 52 -21.04 -10.07 4.01
C GLU A 52 -20.64 -9.26 2.78
N TYR A 53 -20.36 -7.97 2.96
CA TYR A 53 -19.84 -7.09 1.90
C TYR A 53 -18.35 -7.34 1.67
N ASP A 54 -17.94 -7.42 0.41
CA ASP A 54 -16.55 -7.65 0.01
C ASP A 54 -15.85 -6.33 -0.31
N TRP A 55 -15.23 -5.74 0.71
CA TRP A 55 -14.43 -4.52 0.58
C TRP A 55 -13.03 -4.79 0.03
N ASP A 56 -12.57 -6.04 -0.02
CA ASP A 56 -11.19 -6.37 -0.37
C ASP A 56 -11.05 -6.80 -1.84
N CYS A 57 -12.07 -6.52 -2.67
CA CYS A 57 -12.13 -6.87 -4.09
C CYS A 57 -11.93 -5.67 -5.03
N PRO A 58 -11.43 -5.90 -6.26
CA PRO A 58 -11.28 -4.85 -7.27
C PRO A 58 -12.57 -4.08 -7.57
N GLU A 59 -13.71 -4.76 -7.54
CA GLU A 59 -15.03 -4.21 -7.84
C GLU A 59 -15.50 -3.20 -6.78
N ALA A 60 -14.92 -3.20 -5.57
CA ALA A 60 -15.19 -2.21 -4.54
C ALA A 60 -14.49 -0.86 -4.80
N VAL A 61 -13.42 -0.83 -5.62
CA VAL A 61 -12.56 0.35 -5.81
C VAL A 61 -12.79 1.00 -7.18
N ASN A 62 -12.93 2.32 -7.20
CA ASN A 62 -12.99 3.11 -8.42
C ASN A 62 -11.59 3.38 -8.98
N PHE A 63 -11.02 2.37 -9.66
CA PHE A 63 -9.69 2.48 -10.26
C PHE A 63 -9.59 3.53 -11.36
N GLU A 64 -10.66 3.84 -12.10
CA GLU A 64 -10.63 4.93 -13.09
C GLU A 64 -10.39 6.28 -12.43
N LYS A 65 -11.10 6.56 -11.33
CA LYS A 65 -10.90 7.77 -10.54
C LYS A 65 -9.49 7.85 -9.95
N LEU A 66 -8.95 6.72 -9.49
CA LEU A 66 -7.56 6.64 -9.01
C LEU A 66 -6.57 6.92 -10.15
N LYS A 67 -6.73 6.28 -11.31
CA LYS A 67 -5.91 6.52 -12.51
C LYS A 67 -5.95 7.99 -12.93
N ASP A 68 -7.12 8.61 -12.91
CA ASP A 68 -7.27 10.03 -13.23
C ASP A 68 -6.60 10.95 -12.21
N ALA A 69 -6.67 10.64 -10.92
CA ALA A 69 -5.94 11.38 -9.88
C ALA A 69 -4.41 11.31 -10.12
N LEU A 70 -3.86 10.13 -10.43
CA LEU A 70 -2.44 9.96 -10.74
C LEU A 70 -2.03 10.66 -12.05
N ARG A 71 -2.85 10.58 -13.10
CA ARG A 71 -2.63 11.29 -14.37
C ARG A 71 -2.66 12.80 -14.18
N ASN A 72 -3.60 13.32 -13.39
CA ASN A 72 -3.70 14.74 -13.06
C ASN A 72 -2.50 15.20 -12.23
N PHE A 73 -2.03 14.39 -11.27
CA PHE A 73 -0.80 14.67 -10.54
C PHE A 73 0.42 14.82 -11.46
N LYS A 74 0.55 13.98 -12.50
CA LYS A 74 1.65 14.10 -13.49
C LYS A 74 1.52 15.36 -14.36
N ARG A 75 0.30 15.74 -14.74
CA ARG A 75 0.04 16.81 -15.73
C ARG A 75 -0.04 18.20 -15.12
N ASP A 76 -0.67 18.34 -13.97
CA ASP A 76 -0.93 19.61 -13.30
C ASP A 76 -0.04 19.75 -12.04
N PRO A 77 0.97 20.64 -12.07
CA PRO A 77 1.82 20.93 -10.91
C PRO A 77 1.06 21.42 -9.68
N ASN A 78 -0.13 21.98 -9.86
CA ASN A 78 -0.97 22.53 -8.78
C ASN A 78 -2.09 21.59 -8.34
N PHE A 79 -2.18 20.38 -8.92
CA PHE A 79 -3.21 19.41 -8.57
C PHE A 79 -3.26 19.21 -7.06
N GLN A 80 -4.43 19.28 -6.46
CA GLN A 80 -4.65 18.89 -5.07
C GLN A 80 -5.75 17.85 -5.05
N PHE A 81 -5.50 16.73 -4.38
CA PHE A 81 -6.57 15.78 -4.11
C PHE A 81 -7.33 16.29 -2.89
N THR A 82 -8.59 16.69 -3.10
CA THR A 82 -9.39 17.43 -2.11
C THR A 82 -10.40 16.57 -1.38
N GLU A 83 -10.47 15.27 -1.66
CA GLU A 83 -11.37 14.38 -0.94
C GLU A 83 -10.84 14.11 0.46
N SER A 84 -11.76 14.03 1.41
CA SER A 84 -11.44 13.64 2.78
C SER A 84 -10.93 12.21 2.78
N SER A 85 -9.73 12.02 3.32
CA SER A 85 -9.17 10.68 3.42
C SER A 85 -10.01 9.82 4.37
N LYS A 86 -10.30 8.59 3.96
CA LYS A 86 -10.98 7.58 4.80
C LYS A 86 -10.01 6.93 5.80
N GLU A 87 -8.71 7.10 5.60
CA GLU A 87 -7.70 6.60 6.52
C GLU A 87 -7.56 7.54 7.72
N SER A 88 -7.88 7.01 8.91
CA SER A 88 -7.81 7.76 10.16
C SER A 88 -6.37 8.06 10.62
N VAL A 89 -6.26 9.07 11.49
CA VAL A 89 -5.10 9.60 12.27
C VAL A 89 -3.69 9.21 11.81
N ASP A 90 -2.85 10.23 11.65
CA ASP A 90 -1.44 10.16 11.24
C ASP A 90 -0.55 9.52 12.34
N VAL A 91 -0.68 8.20 12.54
CA VAL A 91 0.20 7.43 13.44
C VAL A 91 1.46 7.03 12.67
N SER A 92 2.33 8.01 12.40
CA SER A 92 3.70 7.70 11.96
C SER A 92 4.49 7.16 13.15
N ILE A 93 5.14 6.01 13.00
CA ILE A 93 6.08 5.50 14.01
C ILE A 93 7.27 6.46 14.08
N ARG A 94 7.66 6.86 15.30
CA ARG A 94 8.87 7.66 15.52
C ARG A 94 10.10 6.81 15.21
N LEU A 95 10.95 7.31 14.31
CA LEU A 95 12.21 6.67 13.98
C LEU A 95 13.26 6.96 15.06
N ASP A 96 14.29 6.12 15.08
CA ASP A 96 15.54 6.44 15.74
C ASP A 96 16.08 7.78 15.16
N PRO A 97 16.39 8.78 16.02
CA PRO A 97 16.79 10.10 15.54
C PRO A 97 18.02 10.11 14.63
N GLN A 98 18.97 9.18 14.83
CA GLN A 98 20.17 9.08 13.98
C GLN A 98 19.82 8.53 12.60
N ILE A 99 18.90 7.56 12.54
CA ILE A 99 18.39 7.01 11.28
C ILE A 99 17.58 8.06 10.53
N GLU A 100 16.68 8.76 11.21
CA GLU A 100 15.89 9.85 10.64
C GLU A 100 16.79 10.95 10.05
N GLN A 101 17.78 11.41 10.83
CA GLN A 101 18.73 12.44 10.40
C GLN A 101 19.51 11.97 9.16
N LYS A 102 20.02 10.74 9.17
CA LYS A 102 20.76 10.16 8.04
C LYS A 102 19.94 10.12 6.75
N ILE A 103 18.65 9.78 6.84
CA ILE A 103 17.76 9.79 5.68
C ILE A 103 17.53 11.23 5.21
N LYS A 104 17.21 12.14 6.12
CA LYS A 104 16.98 13.57 5.79
C LYS A 104 18.19 14.23 5.15
N GLU A 105 19.41 13.95 5.61
CA GLU A 105 20.65 14.42 5.00
C GLU A 105 20.77 13.90 3.56
N THR A 106 20.56 12.60 3.35
CA THR A 106 20.61 11.97 2.02
C THR A 106 19.58 12.60 1.07
N VAL A 107 18.34 12.74 1.53
CA VAL A 107 17.23 13.32 0.77
C VAL A 107 17.47 14.81 0.47
N GLY A 108 18.04 15.57 1.42
CA GLY A 108 18.32 17.00 1.28
C GLY A 108 19.43 17.33 0.28
N HIS A 109 20.27 16.36 -0.10
CA HIS A 109 21.27 16.52 -1.16
C HIS A 109 20.71 16.28 -2.58
N LEU A 110 19.46 15.86 -2.72
CA LEU A 110 18.83 15.56 -4.00
C LEU A 110 17.96 16.72 -4.48
N SER A 111 17.90 16.90 -5.80
CA SER A 111 16.86 17.73 -6.42
C SER A 111 15.58 16.91 -6.56
N LEU A 112 14.67 17.05 -5.60
CA LEU A 112 13.45 16.25 -5.57
C LEU A 112 12.38 16.82 -6.52
N PRO A 113 11.76 15.99 -7.37
CA PRO A 113 10.52 16.36 -8.04
C PRO A 113 9.36 16.45 -7.03
N ARG A 114 8.18 16.82 -7.51
CA ARG A 114 6.95 16.65 -6.74
C ARG A 114 6.67 15.15 -6.57
N ILE A 115 6.46 14.68 -5.34
CA ILE A 115 6.28 13.25 -5.05
C ILE A 115 4.83 12.97 -4.63
N VAL A 116 4.25 11.88 -5.13
CA VAL A 116 3.06 11.26 -4.52
C VAL A 116 3.41 9.83 -4.12
N PHE A 117 3.13 9.52 -2.86
CA PHE A 117 3.02 8.15 -2.40
C PHE A 117 1.56 7.74 -2.57
N ILE A 118 1.31 6.62 -3.25
CA ILE A 118 -0.01 5.99 -3.31
C ILE A 118 0.07 4.67 -2.53
N ASP A 119 -0.66 4.60 -1.42
CA ASP A 119 -0.75 3.43 -0.55
C ASP A 119 -2.02 2.63 -0.87
N GLY A 120 -1.89 1.36 -1.21
CA GLY A 120 -3.04 0.55 -1.61
C GLY A 120 -2.73 -0.93 -1.73
N PHE A 121 -3.69 -1.77 -1.34
CA PHE A 121 -3.50 -3.22 -1.28
C PHE A 121 -3.86 -3.92 -2.58
N LEU A 122 -4.52 -3.23 -3.52
CA LEU A 122 -4.84 -3.74 -4.86
C LEU A 122 -4.14 -2.98 -5.99
N LEU A 123 -3.25 -2.01 -5.71
CA LEU A 123 -2.56 -1.22 -6.74
C LEU A 123 -1.96 -2.04 -7.89
N TYR A 124 -1.42 -3.22 -7.59
CA TYR A 124 -0.72 -4.07 -8.58
C TYR A 124 -1.61 -5.14 -9.22
N HIS A 125 -2.90 -5.14 -8.89
CA HIS A 125 -3.92 -5.86 -9.62
C HIS A 125 -4.13 -5.24 -11.01
N ASP A 126 -4.23 -3.91 -11.08
CA ASP A 126 -4.44 -3.16 -12.33
C ASP A 126 -3.09 -2.83 -13.00
N ARG A 127 -2.89 -3.34 -14.21
CA ARG A 127 -1.65 -3.10 -14.97
C ARG A 127 -1.48 -1.65 -15.40
N GLU A 128 -2.56 -0.94 -15.68
CA GLU A 128 -2.49 0.49 -16.02
C GLU A 128 -1.99 1.32 -14.84
N ILE A 129 -2.36 0.96 -13.61
CA ILE A 129 -1.83 1.62 -12.42
C ILE A 129 -0.33 1.37 -12.33
N LEU A 130 0.10 0.10 -12.42
CA LEU A 130 1.52 -0.22 -12.46
C LEU A 130 2.29 0.61 -13.50
N ASP A 131 1.74 0.81 -14.70
CA ASP A 131 2.36 1.60 -15.77
C ASP A 131 2.39 3.11 -15.49
N LEU A 132 1.54 3.61 -14.60
CA LEU A 132 1.59 5.00 -14.11
C LEU A 132 2.65 5.20 -13.02
N LEU A 133 3.11 4.14 -12.33
CA LEU A 133 4.08 4.23 -11.24
C LEU A 133 5.54 4.32 -11.74
N ASP A 134 6.32 5.20 -11.12
CA ASP A 134 7.75 5.34 -11.39
C ASP A 134 8.58 4.44 -10.45
N VAL A 135 8.11 4.19 -9.22
CA VAL A 135 8.68 3.24 -8.27
C VAL A 135 7.57 2.35 -7.73
N CYS A 136 7.78 1.03 -7.74
CA CYS A 136 6.81 0.05 -7.22
C CYS A 136 7.40 -0.67 -5.99
N LEU A 137 6.94 -0.32 -4.79
CA LEU A 137 7.31 -0.97 -3.53
C LEU A 137 6.26 -2.00 -3.13
N PHE A 138 6.69 -3.16 -2.61
CA PHE A 138 5.78 -4.19 -2.13
C PHE A 138 6.19 -4.71 -0.75
N TYR A 139 5.31 -4.58 0.23
CA TYR A 139 5.54 -5.04 1.61
C TYR A 139 4.91 -6.40 1.80
N LYS A 140 5.76 -7.42 1.87
CA LYS A 140 5.35 -8.81 2.08
C LYS A 140 5.27 -9.12 3.56
N THR A 141 4.36 -10.00 3.93
CA THR A 141 4.15 -10.43 5.32
C THR A 141 3.53 -11.82 5.32
N ASP A 142 3.88 -12.66 6.30
CA ASP A 142 3.31 -14.00 6.44
C ASP A 142 1.81 -13.99 6.81
N TYR A 143 1.11 -15.06 6.46
CA TYR A 143 -0.34 -15.20 6.62
C TYR A 143 -0.80 -15.03 8.07
N ASP A 144 -0.10 -15.64 9.02
CA ASP A 144 -0.50 -15.62 10.42
C ASP A 144 -0.33 -14.21 11.01
N THR A 145 0.75 -13.53 10.64
CA THR A 145 0.97 -12.13 10.99
C THR A 145 -0.10 -11.22 10.38
N LEU A 146 -0.42 -11.37 9.09
CA LEU A 146 -1.48 -10.62 8.43
C LEU A 146 -2.84 -10.84 9.10
N LYS A 147 -3.20 -12.10 9.37
CA LYS A 147 -4.44 -12.49 10.05
C LYS A 147 -4.53 -11.83 11.42
N ASN A 148 -3.50 -11.98 12.25
CA ASN A 148 -3.48 -11.42 13.60
C ASN A 148 -3.59 -9.89 13.59
N ARG A 149 -2.91 -9.21 12.65
CA ARG A 149 -2.98 -7.75 12.49
C ARG A 149 -4.33 -7.28 11.95
N ARG A 150 -4.96 -8.03 11.04
CA ARG A 150 -6.30 -7.70 10.51
C ARG A 150 -7.36 -7.88 11.59
N GLN A 151 -7.33 -8.98 12.34
CA GLN A 151 -8.30 -9.26 13.39
C GLN A 151 -8.25 -8.27 14.56
N SER A 152 -7.13 -7.57 14.76
CA SER A 152 -7.01 -6.50 15.75
C SER A 152 -7.34 -5.10 15.22
N ARG A 153 -7.60 -4.95 13.91
CA ARG A 153 -7.88 -3.66 13.28
C ARG A 153 -9.34 -3.26 13.51
N GLN A 154 -9.54 -1.96 13.69
CA GLN A 154 -10.84 -1.32 13.82
C GLN A 154 -10.92 -0.20 12.77
N TYR A 155 -12.08 -0.09 12.12
CA TYR A 155 -12.33 0.90 11.09
C TYR A 155 -13.32 1.92 11.62
N THR A 156 -12.92 3.19 11.62
CA THR A 156 -13.85 4.28 11.98
C THR A 156 -14.73 4.55 10.78
N ILE A 157 -16.04 4.47 10.96
CA ILE A 157 -17.05 4.80 9.97
C ILE A 157 -17.95 5.90 10.53
N ASP A 158 -18.74 6.56 9.68
CA ASP A 158 -19.57 7.72 10.07
C ASP A 158 -20.44 7.46 11.31
N ASN A 159 -20.93 6.23 11.47
CA ASN A 159 -21.85 5.83 12.54
C ASN A 159 -21.22 4.91 13.61
N GLY A 160 -19.89 4.82 13.71
CA GLY A 160 -19.23 4.07 14.78
C GLY A 160 -17.92 3.39 14.36
N ILE A 161 -17.73 2.16 14.87
CA ILE A 161 -16.55 1.35 14.58
C ILE A 161 -17.03 0.08 13.89
N TRP A 162 -16.51 -0.18 12.70
CA TRP A 162 -16.66 -1.45 12.01
C TRP A 162 -15.46 -2.35 12.32
N THR A 163 -15.75 -3.64 12.48
CA THR A 163 -14.76 -4.69 12.70
C THR A 163 -15.10 -5.86 11.80
N ASP A 164 -14.07 -6.50 11.25
CA ASP A 164 -14.21 -7.73 10.48
C ASP A 164 -15.06 -8.77 11.24
N PRO A 165 -16.12 -9.33 10.62
CA PRO A 165 -16.91 -10.40 11.22
C PRO A 165 -16.09 -11.70 11.34
N PRO A 166 -16.53 -12.67 12.17
CA PRO A 166 -15.80 -13.93 12.35
C PRO A 166 -15.52 -14.67 11.04
N GLY A 167 -14.24 -14.88 10.73
CA GLY A 167 -13.79 -15.59 9.53
C GLY A 167 -13.66 -14.73 8.27
N TYR A 168 -13.89 -13.41 8.36
CA TYR A 168 -13.78 -12.49 7.21
C TYR A 168 -12.40 -12.53 6.56
N PHE A 169 -11.32 -12.59 7.36
CA PHE A 169 -9.97 -12.67 6.82
C PHE A 169 -9.76 -13.91 5.95
N GLU A 170 -10.11 -15.08 6.46
CA GLU A 170 -9.87 -16.36 5.79
C GLU A 170 -10.78 -16.57 4.58
N LYS A 171 -11.99 -16.00 4.62
CA LYS A 171 -13.03 -16.23 3.60
C LYS A 171 -13.12 -15.12 2.56
N ILE A 172 -12.66 -13.90 2.86
CA ILE A 172 -12.71 -12.73 1.96
C ILE A 172 -11.31 -12.17 1.71
N VAL A 173 -10.66 -11.61 2.74
CA VAL A 173 -9.41 -10.84 2.59
C VAL A 173 -8.31 -11.67 1.93
N TRP A 174 -8.04 -12.87 2.45
CA TRP A 174 -6.96 -13.71 1.94
C TRP A 174 -7.26 -14.27 0.54
N PRO A 175 -8.45 -14.85 0.26
CA PRO A 175 -8.82 -15.27 -1.08
C PRO A 175 -8.71 -14.14 -2.12
N GLN A 176 -9.14 -12.93 -1.78
CA GLN A 176 -9.00 -11.78 -2.67
C GLN A 176 -7.54 -11.37 -2.87
N TYR A 177 -6.73 -11.33 -1.81
CA TYR A 177 -5.29 -11.08 -1.94
C TYR A 177 -4.64 -12.13 -2.87
N TYR A 178 -4.89 -13.42 -2.63
CA TYR A 178 -4.34 -14.50 -3.43
C TYR A 178 -4.78 -14.39 -4.90
N LYS A 179 -6.08 -14.27 -5.16
CA LYS A 179 -6.63 -14.12 -6.52
C LYS A 179 -6.01 -12.94 -7.26
N ASN A 180 -5.86 -11.80 -6.60
CA ASN A 180 -5.47 -10.54 -7.25
C ASN A 180 -3.96 -10.26 -7.25
N HIS A 181 -3.13 -11.12 -6.65
CA HIS A 181 -1.67 -10.92 -6.62
C HIS A 181 -0.85 -12.13 -7.09
N THR A 182 -1.45 -13.30 -7.29
CA THR A 182 -0.74 -14.52 -7.71
C THR A 182 0.10 -14.33 -8.97
N HIS A 183 -0.33 -13.48 -9.91
CA HIS A 183 0.43 -13.15 -11.13
C HIS A 183 1.76 -12.44 -10.86
N LEU A 184 1.94 -11.85 -9.67
CA LEU A 184 3.18 -11.18 -9.28
C LEU A 184 4.27 -12.16 -8.83
N PHE A 185 3.93 -13.41 -8.53
CA PHE A 185 4.82 -14.37 -7.91
C PHE A 185 5.17 -15.55 -8.81
N GLU A 186 6.35 -16.12 -8.59
CA GLU A 186 6.82 -17.31 -9.30
C GLU A 186 5.88 -18.50 -9.02
N ASN A 187 5.60 -19.34 -10.03
CA ASN A 187 4.68 -20.48 -9.92
C ASN A 187 3.24 -20.11 -9.49
N ALA A 188 2.72 -19.00 -10.02
CA ALA A 188 1.44 -18.34 -9.71
C ALA A 188 0.27 -19.23 -9.22
N TYR A 189 0.01 -20.39 -9.83
CA TYR A 189 -1.16 -21.23 -9.49
C TYR A 189 -0.94 -22.24 -8.34
N HIS A 190 0.32 -22.51 -7.96
CA HIS A 190 0.67 -23.48 -6.91
C HIS A 190 1.35 -22.83 -5.70
N ASN A 191 1.20 -21.51 -5.58
CA ASN A 191 2.04 -20.71 -4.71
C ASN A 191 1.41 -20.36 -3.35
N GLU A 192 0.16 -20.79 -3.09
CA GLU A 192 -0.55 -20.34 -1.88
C GLU A 192 0.23 -20.62 -0.60
N GLN A 193 0.84 -21.81 -0.47
CA GLN A 193 1.61 -22.13 0.72
C GLN A 193 2.85 -21.25 0.87
N GLN A 194 3.61 -21.00 -0.19
CA GLN A 194 4.78 -20.13 -0.11
C GLN A 194 4.38 -18.67 0.09
N LEU A 195 3.22 -18.25 -0.41
CA LEU A 195 2.66 -16.93 -0.12
C LEU A 195 2.29 -16.81 1.35
N LYS A 196 1.66 -17.85 1.93
CA LYS A 196 1.36 -17.90 3.36
C LYS A 196 2.61 -17.84 4.22
N GLU A 197 3.67 -18.52 3.79
CA GLU A 197 4.97 -18.56 4.48
C GLU A 197 5.86 -17.34 4.19
N ASN A 198 5.39 -16.38 3.38
CA ASN A 198 6.16 -15.24 2.91
C ASN A 198 7.47 -15.62 2.14
N THR A 199 7.56 -16.82 1.58
CA THR A 199 8.74 -17.31 0.85
C THR A 199 8.64 -17.15 -0.67
N ALA A 200 7.45 -16.83 -1.18
CA ALA A 200 7.21 -16.61 -2.61
C ALA A 200 8.07 -15.46 -3.17
N LYS A 201 8.71 -15.72 -4.32
CA LYS A 201 9.52 -14.74 -5.05
C LYS A 201 8.67 -13.92 -6.01
N ILE A 202 8.83 -12.59 -5.99
CA ILE A 202 8.20 -11.69 -6.97
C ILE A 202 8.94 -11.79 -8.31
N VAL A 203 8.19 -11.91 -9.41
CA VAL A 203 8.72 -12.05 -10.78
C VAL A 203 8.62 -10.77 -11.61
N GLU A 204 7.79 -9.80 -11.19
CA GLU A 204 7.71 -8.49 -11.85
C GLU A 204 8.97 -7.65 -11.55
N PRO A 205 9.86 -7.40 -12.54
CA PRO A 205 11.15 -6.77 -12.30
C PRO A 205 11.08 -5.34 -11.78
N ARG A 206 9.97 -4.63 -12.01
CA ARG A 206 9.77 -3.25 -11.54
C ARG A 206 9.46 -3.17 -10.05
N ILE A 207 9.03 -4.27 -9.44
CA ILE A 207 8.63 -4.30 -8.03
C ILE A 207 9.84 -4.60 -7.15
N VAL A 208 10.08 -3.73 -6.18
CA VAL A 208 11.05 -3.95 -5.10
C VAL A 208 10.28 -4.39 -3.85
N ALA A 209 10.54 -5.62 -3.40
CA ALA A 209 9.88 -6.22 -2.25
C ALA A 209 10.68 -6.04 -0.95
N PHE A 210 9.97 -5.84 0.16
CA PHE A 210 10.51 -5.83 1.51
C PHE A 210 9.66 -6.73 2.40
N ASP A 211 10.28 -7.50 3.28
CA ASP A 211 9.55 -8.23 4.33
C ASP A 211 9.21 -7.26 5.47
N ASN A 212 7.99 -7.37 6.00
CA ASN A 212 7.48 -6.57 7.13
C ASN A 212 6.76 -7.44 8.17
N ASP A 213 7.40 -8.55 8.53
CA ASP A 213 6.96 -9.47 9.58
C ASP A 213 7.27 -8.91 10.98
N ASN A 214 6.80 -9.59 12.03
CA ASN A 214 6.95 -9.13 13.42
C ASN A 214 8.40 -9.03 13.91
N SER A 215 9.34 -9.70 13.24
CA SER A 215 10.78 -9.61 13.54
C SER A 215 11.49 -8.48 12.79
N THR A 216 10.80 -7.75 11.93
CA THR A 216 11.39 -6.70 11.08
C THR A 216 11.75 -5.48 11.91
N ASP A 217 13.01 -5.04 11.83
CA ASP A 217 13.40 -3.74 12.39
C ASP A 217 12.84 -2.62 11.49
N PHE A 218 11.86 -1.90 12.03
CA PHE A 218 11.18 -0.82 11.30
C PHE A 218 12.13 0.32 10.89
N ASN A 219 13.14 0.65 11.70
CA ASN A 219 14.12 1.69 11.33
C ASN A 219 14.95 1.25 10.12
N GLN A 220 15.38 -0.01 10.10
CA GLN A 220 16.12 -0.55 8.96
C GLN A 220 15.24 -0.66 7.72
N LEU A 221 13.98 -1.08 7.86
CA LEU A 221 13.01 -1.13 6.77
C LEU A 221 12.85 0.24 6.10
N ILE A 222 12.64 1.29 6.90
CA ILE A 222 12.49 2.66 6.38
C ILE A 222 13.79 3.17 5.76
N LEU A 223 14.94 2.93 6.39
CA LEU A 223 16.24 3.31 5.85
C LEU A 223 16.51 2.64 4.49
N GLN A 224 16.23 1.35 4.37
CA GLN A 224 16.42 0.60 3.12
C GLN A 224 15.46 1.08 2.03
N THR A 225 14.20 1.30 2.37
CA THR A 225 13.20 1.82 1.43
C THR A 225 13.59 3.22 0.93
N ALA A 226 13.93 4.15 1.84
CA ALA A 226 14.33 5.50 1.46
C ALA A 226 15.59 5.50 0.56
N ARG A 227 16.57 4.64 0.85
CA ARG A 227 17.76 4.48 -0.01
C ARG A 227 17.42 3.97 -1.40
N MET A 228 16.45 3.07 -1.53
CA MET A 228 15.97 2.61 -2.85
C MET A 228 15.43 3.80 -3.64
N ILE A 229 14.51 4.56 -3.04
CA ILE A 229 13.89 5.74 -3.68
C ILE A 229 14.97 6.74 -4.10
N CYS A 230 15.89 7.09 -3.21
CA CYS A 230 16.98 8.03 -3.49
C CYS A 230 17.91 7.56 -4.62
N ARG A 231 18.20 6.26 -4.72
CA ARG A 231 19.02 5.70 -5.81
C ARG A 231 18.33 5.87 -7.17
N GLY A 232 17.01 5.69 -7.23
CA GLY A 232 16.22 5.92 -8.45
C GLY A 232 16.20 7.39 -8.89
N LEU A 233 16.39 8.32 -7.96
CA LEU A 233 16.43 9.77 -8.22
C LEU A 233 17.82 10.33 -8.54
N SER A 234 18.88 9.53 -8.34
CA SER A 234 20.27 9.96 -8.59
C SER A 234 20.78 9.58 -9.98
N LEU A 235 19.93 8.93 -10.79
CA LEU A 235 20.20 8.51 -12.17
C LEU A 235 19.55 9.51 -13.15
#